data_AF-A0A1A7ZB42-F1
#
_entry.id   AF-A0A1A7ZB42-F1
#
_cell.length_a   1.000
_cell.length_b   1.000
_cell.length_c   1.000
_cell.angle_alpha   90.00
_cell.angle_beta   90.00
_cell.angle_gamma   90.00
#
_symmetry.space_group_name_H-M   'P 1'
#
loop_
_entity.id
_entity.type
_entity.pdbx_description
1 polymer ?
#
loop_
_entity_poly.entity_id
_entity_poly.type
_entity_poly.pdbx_seq_one_letter_code
_entity_poly.pdbx_strand_id
1 'polypeptide(L)'
;IMDAFRGHLTDAVKTQVRKMNGDLVIIPGGMTSQLQVLDVVVNKPFKDNLCRRYTEWLLSGDPALTPSGKIQKPTVHRLCEWIFQAWDAVTAESIINGFKKCCISNASDGSEDDILWEEAGPQRESDSDSEQSEAEDICE
;
A
#
# COMPACT_ATOMS: atom_id res chain seq x y z
N ILE A 1 -14.78 6.07 3.95
CA ILE A 1 -14.55 4.71 4.48
C ILE A 1 -13.37 4.80 5.45
N MET A 2 -13.53 4.37 6.68
CA MET A 2 -12.50 4.42 7.72
C MET A 2 -12.51 3.14 8.54
N ASP A 3 -11.42 2.81 9.20
CA ASP A 3 -11.39 1.75 10.21
C ASP A 3 -12.18 2.16 11.48
N ALA A 4 -12.34 1.18 12.38
CA ALA A 4 -13.00 1.39 13.68
C ALA A 4 -12.09 2.06 14.73
N PHE A 5 -11.06 2.82 14.33
CA PHE A 5 -10.26 3.59 15.27
C PHE A 5 -11.13 4.59 16.05
N ARG A 6 -10.95 4.66 17.38
CA ARG A 6 -11.79 5.46 18.28
C ARG A 6 -11.89 6.93 17.87
N GLY A 7 -10.83 7.50 17.27
CA GLY A 7 -10.85 8.88 16.77
C GLY A 7 -11.83 9.09 15.61
N HIS A 8 -11.98 8.11 14.71
CA HIS A 8 -12.90 8.16 13.58
C HIS A 8 -14.38 8.07 14.00
N LEU A 9 -14.64 7.51 15.19
CA LEU A 9 -16.00 7.28 15.70
C LEU A 9 -16.57 8.47 16.49
N THR A 10 -15.78 9.53 16.68
CA THR A 10 -16.19 10.71 17.44
C THR A 10 -17.33 11.47 16.74
N ASP A 11 -18.21 12.10 17.53
CA ASP A 11 -19.32 12.90 16.98
C ASP A 11 -18.82 14.11 16.19
N ALA A 12 -17.64 14.64 16.55
CA ALA A 12 -16.98 15.69 15.81
C ALA A 12 -16.67 15.24 14.36
N VAL A 13 -16.04 14.06 14.19
CA VAL A 13 -15.73 13.52 12.86
C VAL A 13 -17.02 13.24 12.08
N LYS A 14 -18.00 12.56 12.68
CA LYS A 14 -19.30 12.27 12.03
C LYS A 14 -20.01 13.55 11.57
N THR A 15 -20.01 14.58 12.41
CA THR A 15 -20.64 15.88 12.10
C THR A 15 -19.92 16.56 10.95
N GLN A 16 -18.59 16.55 10.93
CA GLN A 16 -17.83 17.16 9.84
C GLN A 16 -18.03 16.42 8.51
N VAL A 17 -18.02 15.09 8.51
CA VAL A 17 -18.28 14.29 7.30
C VAL A 17 -19.67 14.60 6.72
N ARG A 18 -20.71 14.68 7.57
CA ARG A 18 -22.06 15.09 7.13
C ARG A 18 -22.10 16.52 6.58
N LYS A 19 -21.38 17.47 7.21
CA LYS A 19 -21.27 18.85 6.70
C LYS A 19 -20.64 18.93 5.32
N MET A 20 -19.75 17.99 4.99
CA MET A 20 -19.14 17.84 3.67
C MET A 20 -20.01 17.03 2.69
N ASN A 21 -21.27 16.75 3.04
CA ASN A 21 -22.21 15.95 2.26
C ASN A 21 -21.69 14.53 1.95
N GLY A 22 -20.95 13.94 2.88
CA GLY A 22 -20.42 12.59 2.78
C GLY A 22 -21.06 11.63 3.79
N ASP A 23 -21.00 10.34 3.47
CA ASP A 23 -21.38 9.25 4.36
C ASP A 23 -20.14 8.58 4.96
N LEU A 24 -20.19 8.34 6.28
CA LEU A 24 -19.13 7.65 7.00
C LEU A 24 -19.44 6.15 7.09
N VAL A 25 -18.69 5.36 6.34
CA VAL A 25 -18.69 3.90 6.42
C VAL A 25 -17.51 3.45 7.29
N ILE A 26 -17.80 2.65 8.33
CA ILE A 26 -16.80 2.09 9.24
C ILE A 26 -16.58 0.62 8.90
N ILE A 27 -15.33 0.23 8.68
CA ILE A 27 -14.94 -1.16 8.45
C ILE A 27 -14.87 -1.91 9.79
N PRO A 28 -15.51 -3.10 9.91
CA PRO A 28 -15.40 -3.92 11.11
C PRO A 28 -13.96 -4.30 11.45
N GLY A 29 -13.69 -4.55 12.73
CA GLY A 29 -12.38 -5.00 13.19
C GLY A 29 -11.94 -6.30 12.48
N GLY A 30 -10.68 -6.37 12.08
CA GLY A 30 -10.12 -7.52 11.36
C GLY A 30 -10.41 -7.57 9.86
N MET A 31 -11.18 -6.62 9.31
CA MET A 31 -11.56 -6.59 7.89
C MET A 31 -10.80 -5.55 7.05
N THR A 32 -9.90 -4.77 7.63
CA THR A 32 -9.24 -3.67 6.91
C THR A 32 -8.38 -4.19 5.74
N SER A 33 -7.72 -5.33 5.89
CA SER A 33 -6.94 -5.97 4.83
C SER A 33 -7.76 -6.43 3.62
N GLN A 34 -9.09 -6.41 3.70
CA GLN A 34 -10.00 -6.82 2.62
C GLN A 34 -10.85 -5.66 2.11
N LEU A 35 -11.34 -4.80 3.02
CA LEU A 35 -12.34 -3.78 2.71
C LEU A 35 -11.80 -2.35 2.71
N GLN A 36 -10.59 -2.13 3.24
CA GLN A 36 -9.99 -0.80 3.27
C GLN A 36 -9.01 -0.64 2.09
N VAL A 37 -9.42 0.11 1.07
CA VAL A 37 -8.62 0.39 -0.15
C VAL A 37 -7.17 0.75 0.18
N LEU A 38 -6.97 1.58 1.21
CA LEU A 38 -5.62 2.00 1.61
C LEU A 38 -4.74 0.81 2.02
N ASP A 39 -5.28 -0.18 2.74
CA ASP A 39 -4.54 -1.38 3.15
C ASP A 39 -4.39 -2.39 2.01
N VAL A 40 -5.40 -2.48 1.13
CA VAL A 40 -5.42 -3.44 0.01
C VAL A 40 -4.43 -3.05 -1.08
N VAL A 41 -4.40 -1.77 -1.51
CA VAL A 41 -3.63 -1.38 -2.71
C VAL A 41 -2.61 -0.26 -2.50
N VAL A 42 -2.76 0.62 -1.50
CA VAL A 42 -1.91 1.83 -1.40
C VAL A 42 -0.71 1.63 -0.47
N ASN A 43 -0.97 1.11 0.73
CA ASN A 43 -0.01 1.12 1.83
C ASN A 43 1.25 0.30 1.51
N LYS A 44 1.10 -0.85 0.86
CA LYS A 44 2.23 -1.70 0.48
C LYS A 44 3.16 -0.99 -0.53
N PRO A 45 2.72 -0.62 -1.75
CA PRO A 45 3.61 0.02 -2.72
C PRO A 45 4.17 1.37 -2.23
N PHE A 46 3.40 2.12 -1.45
CA PHE A 46 3.91 3.35 -0.82
C PHE A 46 5.05 3.07 0.16
N LYS A 47 4.86 2.12 1.10
CA LYS A 47 5.88 1.75 2.09
C LYS A 47 7.10 1.11 1.44
N ASP A 48 6.91 0.27 0.44
CA ASP A 48 7.99 -0.38 -0.30
C ASP A 48 8.85 0.67 -1.03
N ASN A 49 8.24 1.66 -1.67
CA ASN A 49 8.97 2.78 -2.30
C ASN A 49 9.70 3.66 -1.30
N LEU A 50 9.07 3.99 -0.16
CA LEU A 50 9.72 4.76 0.89
C LEU A 50 10.92 4.00 1.47
N CYS A 51 10.77 2.69 1.70
CA CYS A 51 11.84 1.81 2.19
C CYS A 51 13.00 1.71 1.19
N ARG A 52 12.69 1.56 -0.10
CA ARG A 52 13.68 1.55 -1.18
C ARG A 52 14.52 2.84 -1.17
N ARG A 53 13.87 4.01 -1.11
CA ARG A 53 14.57 5.32 -1.07
C ARG A 53 15.44 5.49 0.17
N TYR A 54 14.94 5.07 1.33
CA TYR A 54 15.74 5.07 2.55
C TYR A 54 16.98 4.16 2.42
N THR A 55 16.82 2.98 1.82
CA THR A 55 17.90 2.01 1.61
C THR A 55 18.94 2.54 0.61
N GLU A 56 18.51 3.11 -0.51
CA GLU A 56 19.38 3.75 -1.49
C GLU A 56 20.19 4.88 -0.84
N TRP A 57 19.54 5.73 -0.05
CA TRP A 57 20.24 6.77 0.70
C TRP A 57 21.23 6.18 1.71
N LEU A 58 20.86 5.12 2.42
CA LEU A 58 21.75 4.45 3.37
C LEU A 58 23.02 3.91 2.70
N LEU A 59 22.87 3.36 1.49
CA LEU A 59 23.96 2.75 0.72
C LEU A 59 24.78 3.75 -0.10
N SER A 60 24.26 4.96 -0.34
CA SER A 60 24.94 6.00 -1.13
C SER A 60 26.24 6.52 -0.51
N GLY A 61 26.45 6.31 0.80
CA GLY A 61 27.55 6.94 1.54
C GLY A 61 27.29 8.39 1.94
N ASP A 62 26.17 8.99 1.52
CA ASP A 62 25.71 10.32 1.94
C ASP A 62 25.37 10.46 3.45
N PRO A 63 24.90 9.43 4.18
CA PRO A 63 24.49 9.62 5.56
C PRO A 63 25.64 10.05 6.47
N ALA A 64 25.52 11.24 7.07
CA ALA A 64 26.46 11.71 8.08
C ALA A 64 26.44 10.80 9.32
N LEU A 65 27.58 10.70 10.00
CA LEU A 65 27.69 10.01 11.28
C LEU A 65 27.52 11.01 12.44
N THR A 66 26.90 10.57 13.53
CA THR A 66 26.90 11.27 14.81
C THR A 66 28.31 11.22 15.42
N PRO A 67 28.62 12.07 16.42
CA PRO A 67 29.89 11.96 17.17
C PRO A 67 30.13 10.57 17.77
N SER A 68 29.06 9.78 18.01
CA SER A 68 29.12 8.40 18.49
C SER A 68 29.32 7.34 17.41
N GLY A 69 29.52 7.73 16.14
CA GLY A 69 29.69 6.81 15.01
C GLY A 69 28.40 6.20 14.46
N LYS A 70 27.22 6.56 14.99
CA LYS A 70 25.93 6.09 14.46
C LYS A 70 25.48 6.92 13.26
N ILE A 71 24.81 6.29 12.30
CA ILE A 71 24.19 6.99 11.16
C ILE A 71 23.15 7.99 11.68
N GLN A 72 23.26 9.24 11.23
CA GLN A 72 22.29 10.28 11.54
C GLN A 72 20.95 9.99 10.87
N LYS A 73 19.86 10.49 11.44
CA LYS A 73 18.55 10.39 10.81
C LYS A 73 18.49 11.30 9.57
N PRO A 74 17.75 10.92 8.51
CA PRO A 74 17.50 11.82 7.40
C PRO A 74 16.82 13.10 7.89
N THR A 75 17.11 14.22 7.23
CA THR A 75 16.46 15.49 7.54
C THR A 75 14.96 15.42 7.21
N VAL A 76 14.16 16.26 7.86
CA VAL A 76 12.71 16.34 7.57
C VAL A 76 12.47 16.66 6.09
N HIS A 77 13.24 17.57 5.51
CA HIS A 77 13.16 17.89 4.08
C HIS A 77 13.35 16.66 3.20
N ARG A 78 14.38 15.85 3.47
CA ARG A 78 14.66 14.63 2.73
C ARG A 78 13.53 13.60 2.89
N LEU A 79 13.01 13.44 4.10
CA LEU A 79 11.88 12.55 4.36
C LEU A 79 10.62 13.01 3.59
N CYS A 80 10.32 14.31 3.56
CA CYS A 80 9.21 14.86 2.79
C CYS A 80 9.36 14.61 1.28
N GLU A 81 10.58 14.77 0.74
CA GLU A 81 10.88 14.45 -0.66
C GLU A 81 10.59 12.97 -0.96
N TRP A 82 11.04 12.05 -0.10
CA TRP A 82 10.75 10.63 -0.30
C TRP A 82 9.27 10.29 -0.17
N ILE A 83 8.54 10.93 0.75
CA ILE A 83 7.08 10.75 0.88
C ILE A 83 6.40 11.19 -0.42
N PHE A 84 6.77 12.35 -0.96
CA PHE A 84 6.21 12.84 -2.23
C PHE A 84 6.49 11.86 -3.37
N GLN A 85 7.73 11.42 -3.49
CA GLN A 85 8.13 10.50 -4.56
C GLN A 85 7.60 9.07 -4.36
N ALA A 86 7.31 8.64 -3.13
CA ALA A 86 6.67 7.35 -2.85
C ALA A 86 5.16 7.40 -3.16
N TRP A 87 4.52 8.55 -2.94
CA TRP A 87 3.13 8.78 -3.32
C TRP A 87 2.96 8.82 -4.84
N ASP A 88 3.85 9.50 -5.55
CA ASP A 88 3.82 9.60 -7.02
C ASP A 88 3.96 8.23 -7.72
N ALA A 89 4.59 7.27 -7.05
CA ALA A 89 4.70 5.90 -7.54
C ALA A 89 3.39 5.08 -7.41
N VAL A 90 2.40 5.54 -6.64
CA VAL A 90 1.08 4.90 -6.53
C VAL A 90 0.19 5.41 -7.65
N THR A 91 -0.12 4.56 -8.62
CA THR A 91 -0.89 4.96 -9.80
C THR A 91 -2.37 5.16 -9.48
N ALA A 92 -3.02 6.12 -10.13
CA ALA A 92 -4.46 6.32 -10.01
C ALA A 92 -5.24 5.05 -10.42
N GLU A 93 -4.76 4.32 -11.42
CA GLU A 93 -5.32 3.04 -11.86
C GLU A 93 -5.31 2.00 -10.74
N SER A 94 -4.19 1.86 -10.00
CA SER A 94 -4.12 0.93 -8.86
C SER A 94 -5.14 1.27 -7.78
N ILE A 95 -5.39 2.57 -7.54
CA ILE A 95 -6.39 3.04 -6.58
C ILE A 95 -7.79 2.70 -7.06
N ILE A 96 -8.11 3.00 -8.33
CA ILE A 96 -9.42 2.69 -8.94
C ILE A 96 -9.70 1.18 -8.85
N ASN A 97 -8.73 0.35 -9.23
CA ASN A 97 -8.84 -1.11 -9.13
C ASN A 97 -8.98 -1.56 -7.67
N GLY A 98 -8.34 -0.89 -6.71
CA GLY A 98 -8.52 -1.14 -5.29
C GLY A 98 -9.93 -0.87 -4.79
N PHE A 99 -10.60 0.18 -5.27
CA PHE A 99 -12.01 0.43 -4.97
C PHE A 99 -12.92 -0.68 -5.48
N LYS A 100 -12.65 -1.23 -6.67
CA LYS A 100 -13.37 -2.39 -7.21
C LYS A 100 -13.07 -3.69 -6.44
N LYS A 101 -11.82 -3.93 -6.05
CA LYS A 101 -11.44 -5.09 -5.22
C LYS A 101 -12.08 -5.08 -3.83
N CYS A 102 -12.36 -3.90 -3.31
CA CYS A 102 -13.05 -3.74 -2.02
C CYS A 102 -14.58 -3.76 -2.15
N CYS A 103 -15.15 -4.10 -3.32
CA CYS A 103 -16.58 -4.09 -3.60
C CYS A 103 -17.27 -2.71 -3.43
N ILE A 104 -16.54 -1.60 -3.60
CA ILE A 104 -17.08 -0.26 -3.32
C ILE A 104 -17.66 0.39 -4.57
N SER A 105 -16.99 0.23 -5.71
CA SER A 105 -17.30 0.94 -6.96
C SER A 105 -17.65 -0.01 -8.11
N ASN A 106 -18.00 -1.25 -7.81
CA ASN A 106 -18.34 -2.27 -8.80
C ASN A 106 -19.72 -1.99 -9.40
N ALA A 107 -19.90 -2.40 -10.65
CA ALA A 107 -21.20 -2.40 -11.30
C ALA A 107 -22.20 -3.29 -10.54
N SER A 108 -23.41 -2.77 -10.31
CA SER A 108 -24.45 -3.50 -9.56
C SER A 108 -25.04 -4.70 -10.30
N ASP A 109 -24.71 -4.87 -11.58
CA ASP A 109 -25.16 -5.97 -12.43
C ASP A 109 -24.23 -7.20 -12.37
N GLY A 110 -23.16 -7.14 -11.58
CA GLY A 110 -22.19 -8.22 -11.38
C GLY A 110 -21.18 -8.39 -12.53
N SER A 111 -21.17 -7.48 -13.51
CA SER A 111 -20.23 -7.53 -14.65
C SER A 111 -18.75 -7.35 -14.24
N GLU A 112 -18.49 -6.91 -13.01
CA GLU A 112 -17.15 -6.63 -12.48
C GLU A 112 -16.77 -7.53 -11.28
N ASP A 113 -17.50 -8.62 -11.05
CA ASP A 113 -17.26 -9.52 -9.90
C ASP A 113 -15.97 -10.34 -10.05
N ASP A 114 -15.50 -10.55 -11.29
CA ASP A 114 -14.25 -11.29 -11.57
C ASP A 114 -13.01 -10.58 -11.00
N ILE A 115 -13.05 -9.24 -10.86
CA ILE A 115 -11.94 -8.41 -10.36
C ILE A 115 -11.53 -8.79 -8.93
N LEU A 116 -12.45 -9.40 -8.17
CA LEU A 116 -12.21 -9.87 -6.80
C LEU A 116 -11.13 -10.95 -6.74
N TRP A 117 -10.99 -11.74 -7.82
CA TRP A 117 -10.09 -12.89 -7.87
C TRP A 117 -8.74 -12.56 -8.53
N GLU A 118 -8.59 -11.37 -9.11
CA GLU A 118 -7.32 -10.94 -9.70
C GLU A 118 -6.29 -10.64 -8.61
N GLU A 119 -5.07 -11.19 -8.69
CA GLU A 119 -3.99 -10.84 -7.77
C GLU A 119 -3.59 -9.36 -7.95
N ALA A 120 -3.37 -8.65 -6.84
CA ALA A 120 -2.76 -7.33 -6.88
C ALA A 120 -1.23 -7.51 -6.98
N GLY A 121 -0.72 -7.72 -8.19
CA GLY A 121 0.71 -7.81 -8.47
C GLY A 121 1.03 -7.24 -9.84
N PRO A 122 2.28 -6.82 -10.08
CA PRO A 122 2.72 -6.57 -11.46
C PRO A 122 2.44 -7.83 -12.28
N GLN A 123 1.90 -7.65 -13.50
CA GLN A 123 1.69 -8.76 -14.44
C GLN A 123 2.98 -9.59 -14.46
N ARG A 124 2.89 -10.85 -14.02
CA ARG A 124 3.96 -11.80 -14.31
C ARG A 124 3.97 -11.93 -15.83
N GLU A 125 5.06 -11.50 -16.47
CA GLU A 125 5.33 -11.91 -17.83
C GLU A 125 5.22 -13.44 -17.88
N SER A 126 4.45 -13.91 -18.84
CA SER A 126 4.19 -15.33 -19.07
C SER A 126 5.50 -16.03 -19.43
N ASP A 127 6.22 -16.55 -18.44
CA ASP A 127 7.24 -17.56 -18.69
C ASP A 127 6.54 -18.90 -18.92
N SER A 128 6.50 -19.25 -20.20
CA SER A 128 6.05 -20.53 -20.73
C SER A 128 6.85 -21.67 -20.09
N ASP A 129 6.14 -22.55 -19.39
CA ASP A 129 6.66 -23.84 -18.90
C ASP A 129 7.34 -24.62 -20.02
N SER A 130 8.55 -25.13 -19.75
CA SER A 130 9.15 -26.27 -20.47
C SER A 130 10.15 -27.00 -19.58
N GLU A 131 9.62 -28.03 -18.92
CA GLU A 131 10.22 -29.34 -18.63
C GLU A 131 11.30 -29.54 -17.54
N GLN A 132 11.09 -30.66 -16.84
CA GLN A 132 11.79 -31.23 -15.69
C GLN A 132 13.26 -31.60 -15.95
N SER A 133 14.07 -31.52 -14.88
CA SER A 133 14.99 -32.62 -14.56
C SER A 133 15.31 -32.65 -13.06
N GLU A 134 15.01 -33.77 -12.42
CA GLU A 134 15.51 -34.16 -11.11
C GLU A 134 17.05 -34.25 -11.14
N ALA A 135 17.71 -33.68 -10.13
CA ALA A 135 19.01 -34.15 -9.65
C ALA A 135 19.19 -33.71 -8.19
N GLU A 136 19.35 -34.71 -7.34
CA GLU A 136 19.80 -34.65 -5.95
C GLU A 136 21.16 -33.92 -5.85
N ASP A 137 21.40 -33.11 -4.81
CA ASP A 137 22.46 -33.42 -3.83
C ASP A 137 22.46 -32.51 -2.59
N ILE A 138 22.90 -33.13 -1.51
CA ILE A 138 23.10 -32.67 -0.15
C ILE A 138 24.35 -31.77 -0.04
N CYS A 139 24.35 -30.78 0.86
CA CYS A 139 25.50 -30.49 1.74
C CYS A 139 25.14 -29.53 2.89
N GLU A 140 25.75 -29.81 4.04
CA GLU A 140 25.66 -29.17 5.37
C GLU A 140 25.73 -27.64 5.40
#